data_AF-A0A150AQQ8-F1
#
_entry.id   AF-A0A150AQQ8-F1
#
_cell.length_a   1.000
_cell.length_b   1.000
_cell.length_c   1.000
_cell.angle_alpha   90.00
_cell.angle_beta   90.00
_cell.angle_gamma   90.00
#
_symmetry.space_group_name_H-M   'P 1'
#
loop_
_entity.id
_entity.type
_entity.pdbx_description
1 polymer ?
#
loop_
_entity_poly.entity_id
_entity_poly.type
_entity_poly.pdbx_seq_one_letter_code
_entity_poly.pdbx_strand_id
1 'polypeptide(L)'
;MNGEAIFTEYLLPFTGLLIIIALVATVIGFLMSIITDPKSAITVLITIAGLVVLFFIGYSVADSSVTARELNEFGVDEPLSQKIGGILNMTYYLFIIAGIAVILDVVQRVVKSIG
;
A
#
# COMPACT_ATOMS: atom_id res chain seq x y z
N MET A 1 -31.21 -19.12 4.12
CA MET A 1 -30.66 -17.75 4.22
C MET A 1 -29.89 -17.48 2.95
N ASN A 2 -30.23 -16.40 2.25
CA ASN A 2 -29.59 -16.05 0.98
C ASN A 2 -28.15 -15.60 1.29
N GLY A 3 -27.17 -16.14 0.56
CA GLY A 3 -25.75 -15.82 0.79
C GLY A 3 -25.47 -14.32 0.76
N GLU A 4 -26.19 -13.58 -0.08
CA GLU A 4 -26.11 -12.12 -0.19
C GLU A 4 -26.38 -11.40 1.14
N ALA A 5 -27.39 -11.81 1.90
CA ALA A 5 -27.72 -11.20 3.19
C ALA A 5 -26.61 -11.41 4.23
N ILE A 6 -25.90 -12.55 4.18
CA ILE A 6 -24.75 -12.81 5.08
C ILE A 6 -23.61 -11.82 4.77
N PHE A 7 -23.34 -11.57 3.49
CA PHE A 7 -22.27 -10.64 3.09
C PHE A 7 -22.60 -9.19 3.43
N THR A 8 -23.80 -8.72 3.10
CA THR A 8 -24.17 -7.31 3.21
C THR A 8 -24.57 -6.90 4.61
N GLU A 9 -25.32 -7.72 5.34
CA GLU A 9 -25.85 -7.35 6.65
C GLU A 9 -24.89 -7.69 7.80
N TYR A 10 -24.01 -8.68 7.63
CA TYR A 10 -23.14 -9.15 8.70
C TYR A 10 -21.65 -8.96 8.41
N LEU A 11 -21.15 -9.49 7.29
CA LEU A 11 -19.70 -9.48 7.03
C LEU A 11 -19.15 -8.08 6.71
N LEU A 12 -19.87 -7.28 5.93
CA LEU A 12 -19.47 -5.92 5.58
C LEU A 12 -19.34 -5.01 6.82
N PRO A 13 -20.37 -4.91 7.70
CA PRO A 13 -20.25 -4.14 8.93
C PRO A 13 -19.17 -4.67 9.89
N PHE A 14 -19.05 -5.99 10.02
CA PHE A 14 -18.03 -6.61 10.86
C PHE A 14 -16.61 -6.28 10.37
N THR A 15 -16.37 -6.38 9.05
CA THR A 15 -15.09 -5.99 8.44
C THR A 15 -14.82 -4.50 8.64
N GLY A 16 -15.84 -3.65 8.51
CA GLY A 16 -15.74 -2.22 8.81
C GLY A 16 -15.28 -1.96 10.25
N LEU A 17 -15.84 -2.67 11.23
CA LEU A 17 -15.42 -2.59 12.63
C LEU A 17 -13.96 -3.04 12.82
N LEU A 18 -13.56 -4.14 12.18
CA LEU A 18 -12.18 -4.64 12.25
C LEU A 18 -11.18 -3.63 11.67
N ILE A 19 -11.53 -2.97 10.56
CA ILE A 19 -10.68 -1.92 9.96
C ILE A 19 -10.48 -0.78 10.95
N ILE A 20 -11.54 -0.33 11.62
CA ILE A 20 -11.45 0.74 12.63
C ILE A 20 -10.53 0.33 13.78
N ILE A 21 -10.70 -0.89 14.31
CA ILE A 21 -9.86 -1.41 15.40
C ILE A 21 -8.40 -1.49 14.95
N ALA A 22 -8.13 -1.99 13.74
CA ALA A 22 -6.78 -2.09 13.19
C ALA A 22 -6.12 -0.72 13.03
N LEU A 23 -6.87 0.29 12.58
CA LEU A 23 -6.39 1.67 12.48
C LEU A 23 -6.03 2.23 13.85
N VAL A 24 -6.92 2.09 14.83
CA VAL A 24 -6.67 2.55 16.21
C VAL A 24 -5.44 1.86 16.80
N ALA A 25 -5.35 0.53 16.68
CA ALA A 25 -4.22 -0.24 17.19
C ALA A 25 -2.89 0.17 16.52
N THR A 26 -2.91 0.44 15.22
CA THR A 26 -1.73 0.89 14.46
C THR A 26 -1.26 2.26 14.93
N VAL A 27 -2.18 3.21 15.12
CA VAL A 27 -1.84 4.55 15.63
C VAL A 27 -1.28 4.46 17.05
N ILE A 28 -1.92 3.71 17.95
CA ILE A 28 -1.41 3.49 19.31
C ILE A 28 -0.03 2.84 19.28
N GLY A 29 0.15 1.78 18.48
CA GLY A 29 1.44 1.10 18.34
C GLY A 29 2.56 2.04 17.86
N PHE A 30 2.26 2.91 16.91
CA PHE A 30 3.21 3.92 16.45
C PHE A 30 3.53 4.94 17.54
N LEU A 31 2.54 5.48 18.26
CA LEU A 31 2.76 6.41 19.37
C LEU A 31 3.61 5.78 20.49
N MET A 32 3.34 4.51 20.81
CA MET A 32 4.15 3.75 21.77
C MET A 32 5.60 3.62 21.30
N SER A 33 5.83 3.35 20.01
CA SER A 33 7.18 3.23 19.45
C SER A 33 8.00 4.52 19.62
N ILE A 34 7.38 5.70 19.55
CA ILE A 34 8.07 6.98 19.77
C ILE A 34 8.62 7.08 21.20
N ILE A 35 7.87 6.58 22.19
CA ILE A 35 8.23 6.67 23.60
C ILE A 35 9.28 5.62 23.96
N THR A 36 9.14 4.39 23.45
CA THR A 36 10.00 3.26 23.83
C THR A 36 11.28 3.18 23.02
N ASP A 37 11.22 3.47 21.72
CA ASP A 37 12.38 3.45 20.82
C ASP A 37 12.21 4.49 19.69
N PRO A 38 12.60 5.75 19.96
CA PRO A 38 12.40 6.85 19.01
C PRO A 38 13.15 6.66 17.70
N LYS A 39 14.23 5.86 17.67
CA LYS A 39 14.98 5.59 16.43
C LYS A 39 14.17 4.71 15.48
N SER A 40 13.46 3.71 16.02
CA SER A 40 12.55 2.88 15.25
C SER A 40 11.42 3.72 14.64
N ALA A 41 10.83 4.62 15.43
CA ALA A 41 9.76 5.51 14.95
C ALA A 41 10.22 6.42 13.79
N ILE A 42 11.43 6.97 13.85
CA ILE A 42 12.01 7.76 12.75
C ILE A 42 12.16 6.91 11.47
N THR A 43 12.57 5.66 11.60
CA THR A 43 12.72 4.75 10.45
C THR A 43 11.37 4.48 9.78
N VAL A 44 10.30 4.31 10.56
CA VAL A 44 8.93 4.18 10.05
C VAL A 44 8.50 5.45 9.30
N LEU A 45 8.75 6.64 9.86
CA LEU A 45 8.43 7.91 9.19
C LEU A 45 9.19 8.09 7.88
N ILE A 46 10.48 7.76 7.84
CA ILE A 46 11.30 7.80 6.62
C ILE A 46 10.72 6.84 5.58
N THR A 47 10.29 5.65 5.99
CA THR A 47 9.67 4.67 5.10
C THR A 47 8.36 5.21 4.50
N ILE A 48 7.48 5.78 5.33
CA ILE A 48 6.23 6.40 4.87
C ILE A 48 6.52 7.55 3.90
N ALA A 49 7.47 8.42 4.23
CA ALA A 49 7.87 9.52 3.35
C ALA A 49 8.40 9.00 2.00
N GLY A 50 9.20 7.93 2.01
CA GLY A 50 9.66 7.26 0.79
C GLY A 50 8.52 6.72 -0.07
N LEU A 51 7.50 6.10 0.55
CA LEU A 51 6.30 5.63 -0.14
C LEU A 51 5.51 6.79 -0.77
N VAL A 52 5.38 7.90 -0.06
CA VAL A 52 4.71 9.11 -0.58
C VAL A 52 5.47 9.66 -1.79
N VAL A 53 6.80 9.76 -1.71
CA VAL A 53 7.62 10.18 -2.85
C VAL A 53 7.45 9.23 -4.04
N LEU A 54 7.48 7.93 -3.80
CA LEU A 54 7.31 6.92 -4.84
C LEU A 54 5.91 6.99 -5.48
N PHE A 55 4.87 7.24 -4.69
CA PHE A 55 3.53 7.49 -5.19
C PHE A 55 3.50 8.72 -6.12
N PHE A 56 4.11 9.84 -5.72
CA PHE A 56 4.14 11.04 -6.58
C PHE A 56 4.89 10.81 -7.89
N ILE A 57 5.96 10.02 -7.87
CA ILE A 57 6.66 9.59 -9.10
C ILE A 57 5.74 8.70 -9.95
N GLY A 58 5.04 7.74 -9.35
CA GLY A 58 4.09 6.88 -10.07
C GLY A 58 2.94 7.69 -10.67
N TYR A 59 2.41 8.64 -9.92
CA TYR A 59 1.31 9.52 -10.30
C TYR A 59 1.70 10.47 -11.44
N SER A 60 2.90 11.05 -11.42
CA SER A 60 3.35 11.98 -12.46
C SER A 60 3.58 11.31 -13.82
N VAL A 61 3.82 10.00 -13.83
CA VAL A 61 4.01 9.18 -15.05
C VAL A 61 2.70 8.50 -15.47
N ALA A 62 1.68 8.48 -14.61
CA ALA A 62 0.40 7.84 -14.91
C ALA A 62 -0.41 8.65 -15.93
N ASP A 63 -0.96 7.94 -16.91
CA ASP A 63 -1.93 8.50 -17.86
C ASP A 63 -3.26 8.77 -17.15
N SER A 64 -3.94 9.84 -17.56
CA SER A 64 -5.25 10.24 -17.07
C SER A 64 -6.37 9.94 -18.06
N SER A 65 -6.08 9.28 -19.19
CA SER A 65 -7.09 8.95 -20.18
C SER A 65 -8.20 8.08 -19.59
N VAL A 66 -9.44 8.38 -20.00
CA VAL A 66 -10.66 7.71 -19.52
C VAL A 66 -11.57 7.44 -20.72
N THR A 67 -12.02 6.21 -20.83
CA THR A 67 -13.00 5.78 -21.81
C THR A 67 -14.43 6.09 -21.34
N ALA A 68 -15.37 6.18 -22.29
CA ALA A 68 -16.78 6.37 -21.96
C ALA A 68 -17.33 5.26 -21.05
N ARG A 69 -16.75 4.05 -21.11
CA ARG A 69 -17.13 2.95 -20.22
C ARG A 69 -16.66 3.20 -18.78
N GLU A 70 -15.41 3.58 -18.60
CA GLU A 70 -14.82 3.86 -17.28
C GLU A 70 -15.55 4.99 -16.55
N LEU A 71 -15.95 6.04 -17.28
CA LEU A 71 -16.73 7.12 -16.71
C LEU A 71 -18.17 6.69 -16.36
N ASN A 72 -18.87 6.01 -17.27
CA ASN A 72 -20.31 5.77 -17.11
C ASN A 72 -20.65 4.55 -16.26
N GLU A 73 -19.83 3.49 -16.26
CA GLU A 73 -20.09 2.27 -15.47
C GLU A 73 -19.42 2.32 -14.10
N PHE A 74 -18.22 2.89 -14.01
CA PHE A 74 -17.40 2.86 -12.80
C PHE A 74 -17.27 4.22 -12.11
N GLY A 75 -17.77 5.30 -12.72
CA GLY A 75 -17.66 6.64 -12.18
C GLY A 75 -16.21 7.13 -12.09
N VAL A 76 -15.32 6.58 -12.92
CA VAL A 76 -13.90 6.95 -12.93
C VAL A 76 -13.72 8.13 -13.87
N ASP A 77 -13.42 9.29 -13.29
CA ASP A 77 -13.03 10.48 -14.03
C ASP A 77 -11.50 10.57 -14.19
N GLU A 78 -11.03 11.51 -15.01
CA GLU A 78 -9.60 11.71 -15.29
C GLU A 78 -8.72 11.79 -14.02
N PRO A 79 -9.06 12.60 -12.99
CA PRO A 79 -8.22 12.69 -11.80
C PRO A 79 -8.23 11.40 -10.97
N LEU A 80 -9.33 10.63 -10.95
CA LEU A 80 -9.36 9.34 -10.27
C LEU A 80 -8.56 8.29 -11.05
N SER A 81 -8.65 8.29 -12.39
CA SER A 81 -7.86 7.41 -13.28
C SER A 81 -6.36 7.59 -13.04
N GLN A 82 -5.89 8.85 -13.04
CA GLN A 82 -4.48 9.15 -12.79
C GLN A 82 -4.01 8.72 -11.39
N LYS A 83 -4.88 8.83 -10.37
CA LYS A 83 -4.57 8.34 -9.01
C LYS A 83 -4.44 6.82 -8.96
N ILE A 84 -5.36 6.10 -9.60
CA ILE A 84 -5.31 4.63 -9.70
C ILE A 84 -4.03 4.21 -10.41
N GLY A 85 -3.71 4.82 -11.54
CA GLY A 85 -2.46 4.59 -12.27
C GLY A 85 -1.23 4.87 -11.42
N GLY A 86 -1.25 5.94 -10.61
CA GLY A 86 -0.17 6.27 -9.68
C GLY A 86 0.08 5.18 -8.62
N ILE A 87 -0.98 4.65 -8.01
CA ILE A 87 -0.90 3.54 -7.03
C ILE A 87 -0.40 2.26 -7.71
N LEU A 88 -0.87 2.00 -8.94
CA LEU A 88 -0.47 0.82 -9.70
C LEU A 88 1.02 0.86 -10.07
N ASN A 89 1.49 2.00 -10.61
CA ASN A 89 2.90 2.24 -10.91
C ASN A 89 3.78 2.09 -9.66
N MET A 90 3.35 2.68 -8.54
CA MET A 90 4.04 2.53 -7.26
C MET A 90 4.18 1.05 -6.85
N THR A 91 3.11 0.26 -7.02
CA THR A 91 3.13 -1.18 -6.72
C THR A 91 4.13 -1.92 -7.61
N TYR A 92 4.18 -1.60 -8.91
CA TYR A 92 5.16 -2.17 -9.83
C TYR A 92 6.59 -1.81 -9.47
N TYR A 93 6.86 -0.57 -9.07
CA TYR A 93 8.19 -0.16 -8.60
C TYR A 93 8.59 -0.92 -7.34
N LEU A 94 7.70 -1.04 -6.37
CA LEU A 94 7.95 -1.80 -5.15
C LEU A 94 8.22 -3.28 -5.45
N PHE A 95 7.49 -3.87 -6.40
CA PHE A 95 7.71 -5.26 -6.80
C PHE A 95 9.11 -5.46 -7.38
N ILE A 96 9.57 -4.55 -8.25
CA ILE A 96 10.92 -4.61 -8.82
C ILE A 96 11.98 -4.43 -7.73
N ILE A 97 11.82 -3.43 -6.84
CA ILE A 97 12.75 -3.17 -5.74
C ILE A 97 12.84 -4.39 -4.81
N ALA A 98 11.70 -4.97 -4.44
CA ALA A 98 11.65 -6.16 -3.61
C ALA A 98 12.32 -7.36 -4.29
N GLY A 99 12.08 -7.56 -5.59
CA GLY A 99 12.74 -8.60 -6.38
C GLY A 99 14.26 -8.45 -6.37
N ILE A 100 14.78 -7.24 -6.60
CA ILE A 100 16.22 -6.94 -6.54
C ILE A 100 16.77 -7.20 -5.13
N ALA A 101 16.07 -6.75 -4.10
CA ALA A 101 16.49 -6.94 -2.71
C ALA A 101 16.64 -8.43 -2.36
N VAL A 102 15.68 -9.26 -2.77
CA VAL A 102 15.73 -10.72 -2.57
C VAL A 102 16.92 -11.34 -3.29
N ILE A 103 17.17 -10.96 -4.56
CA ILE A 103 18.31 -11.50 -5.33
C ILE A 103 19.63 -11.14 -4.66
N LEU A 104 19.81 -9.88 -4.26
CA LEU A 104 21.03 -9.42 -3.60
C LEU A 104 21.26 -10.15 -2.27
N ASP A 105 20.20 -10.35 -1.49
CA ASP A 105 20.26 -11.04 -0.20
C ASP A 105 20.66 -12.52 -0.38
N VAL A 106 20.15 -13.20 -1.40
CA VAL A 106 20.57 -14.56 -1.77
C VAL A 106 22.04 -14.59 -2.17
N VAL A 107 22.48 -13.69 -3.06
CA VAL A 107 23.89 -13.62 -3.50
C VAL A 107 24.84 -13.39 -2.33
N GLN A 108 24.51 -12.44 -1.45
CA GLN A 108 25.33 -12.14 -0.27
C GLN A 108 25.43 -13.33 0.68
N ARG A 109 24.34 -14.09 0.88
CA ARG A 109 24.35 -15.31 1.68
C ARG A 109 25.22 -16.41 1.06
N VAL A 110 25.13 -16.62 -0.25
CA VAL A 110 25.95 -17.61 -0.96
C VAL A 110 27.44 -17.25 -0.89
N VAL A 111 27.80 -15.99 -1.13
CA VAL A 111 29.19 -15.53 -1.06
C VAL A 111 29.76 -15.73 0.35
N LYS A 112 29.00 -15.37 1.40
CA LYS A 112 29.40 -15.60 2.80
C LYS A 112 29.46 -17.07 3.20
N SER A 113 28.82 -17.97 2.47
CA SER A 113 28.83 -19.41 2.77
C SER A 113 30.00 -20.14 2.12
N ILE A 114 30.63 -19.54 1.10
CA ILE A 114 31.73 -20.15 0.33
C ILE A 114 33.10 -19.60 0.76
N GLY A 115 33.16 -18.35 1.25
CA GLY A 115 34.36 -17.76 1.85
C GLY A 115 34.40 -17.91 3.36
#